data_AF-A0A4U7J4U7-F1
#
_entry.id   AF-A0A4U7J4U7-F1
#
_cell.length_a   1.000
_cell.length_b   1.000
_cell.length_c   1.000
_cell.angle_alpha   90.00
_cell.angle_beta   90.00
_cell.angle_gamma   90.00
#
_symmetry.space_group_name_H-M   'P 1'
#
loop_
_entity.id
_entity.type
_entity.pdbx_description
1 polymer ?
#
loop_
_entity_poly.entity_id
_entity_poly.type
_entity_poly.pdbx_seq_one_letter_code
_entity_poly.pdbx_strand_id
1 'polypeptide(L)'
;MRINMQQQQENNNLEEAFQEFIKYCNVKNLAKDTLIFYENCFKSFSKFYPQQAFVRDISISNIHDYILWQKDKNISAIAVNSNLRGVRAFLYYCMKLVYLSKFSIELVKAEKKVKQIYTDSELKLSLKKPNVK
;
A
#
# COMPACT_ATOMS: atom_id res chain seq x y z
N MET A 1 -20.18 -20.35 -18.22
CA MET A 1 -20.12 -18.96 -18.74
C MET A 1 -18.64 -18.55 -18.78
N ARG A 2 -17.99 -18.59 -19.95
CA ARG A 2 -16.59 -18.17 -20.10
C ARG A 2 -16.61 -16.66 -20.32
N ILE A 3 -16.35 -15.88 -19.27
CA ILE A 3 -16.21 -14.43 -19.40
C ILE A 3 -14.97 -14.18 -20.27
N ASN A 4 -15.14 -13.45 -21.36
CA ASN A 4 -14.09 -13.07 -22.29
C ASN A 4 -13.04 -12.21 -21.57
N MET A 5 -11.96 -12.86 -21.11
CA MET A 5 -10.84 -12.25 -20.40
C MET A 5 -10.15 -11.14 -21.20
N GLN A 6 -10.34 -11.08 -22.53
CA GLN A 6 -9.73 -10.10 -23.44
C GLN A 6 -10.44 -8.74 -23.47
N GLN A 7 -11.77 -8.69 -23.32
CA GLN A 7 -12.51 -7.41 -23.33
C GLN A 7 -12.38 -6.62 -22.03
N GLN A 8 -12.05 -7.32 -20.94
CA GLN A 8 -11.86 -6.73 -19.62
C GLN A 8 -10.47 -6.08 -19.45
N GLN A 9 -9.56 -6.27 -20.40
CA GLN A 9 -8.17 -5.80 -20.28
C GLN A 9 -8.01 -4.30 -20.52
N GLU A 10 -8.91 -3.68 -21.29
CA GLU A 10 -8.71 -2.30 -21.74
C GLU A 10 -9.43 -1.24 -20.89
N ASN A 11 -10.47 -1.61 -20.12
CA ASN A 11 -11.41 -0.63 -19.54
C ASN A 11 -11.67 -0.76 -18.03
N ASN A 12 -10.89 -1.54 -17.29
CA ASN A 12 -11.09 -1.61 -15.84
C ASN A 12 -10.71 -0.27 -15.19
N ASN A 13 -11.65 0.28 -14.43
CA ASN A 13 -11.35 1.39 -13.54
C ASN A 13 -10.50 0.90 -12.34
N LEU A 14 -9.94 1.85 -11.60
CA LEU A 14 -9.06 1.59 -10.47
C LEU A 14 -9.71 0.69 -9.41
N GLU A 15 -10.98 0.92 -9.09
CA GLU A 15 -11.72 0.17 -8.09
C GLU A 15 -11.94 -1.29 -8.50
N GLU A 16 -12.45 -1.53 -9.71
CA GLU A 16 -12.68 -2.86 -10.26
C GLU A 16 -11.39 -3.68 -10.31
N ALA A 17 -10.29 -3.08 -10.78
CA ALA A 17 -9.00 -3.73 -10.80
C ALA A 17 -8.49 -4.08 -9.39
N PHE A 18 -8.78 -3.23 -8.40
CA PHE A 18 -8.43 -3.50 -7.01
C PHE A 18 -9.27 -4.64 -6.41
N GLN A 19 -10.56 -4.73 -6.74
CA GLN A 19 -11.40 -5.86 -6.31
C GLN A 19 -10.90 -7.18 -6.88
N GLU A 20 -10.50 -7.22 -8.15
CA GLU A 20 -9.88 -8.40 -8.76
C GLU A 20 -8.53 -8.74 -8.11
N PHE A 21 -7.74 -7.73 -7.72
CA PHE A 21 -6.51 -7.95 -6.94
C PHE A 21 -6.78 -8.57 -5.56
N ILE A 22 -7.77 -8.07 -4.81
CA ILE A 22 -8.14 -8.65 -3.51
C ILE A 22 -8.66 -10.08 -3.66
N LYS A 23 -9.47 -10.34 -4.69
CA LYS A 23 -9.92 -11.69 -5.04
C LYS A 23 -8.75 -12.61 -5.38
N TYR A 24 -7.78 -12.14 -6.15
CA TYR A 24 -6.55 -12.86 -6.45
C TYR A 24 -5.74 -13.18 -5.18
N CYS A 25 -5.61 -12.23 -4.25
CA CYS A 25 -4.95 -12.45 -2.96
C CYS A 25 -5.69 -13.48 -2.09
N ASN A 26 -7.03 -13.46 -2.09
CA ASN A 26 -7.85 -14.45 -1.39
C ASN A 26 -7.66 -15.86 -1.97
N VAL A 27 -7.68 -16.02 -3.31
CA VAL A 27 -7.44 -17.31 -3.98
C VAL A 27 -6.07 -17.89 -3.64
N LYS A 28 -5.08 -17.02 -3.40
CA LYS A 28 -3.74 -17.41 -2.96
C LYS A 28 -3.62 -17.71 -1.46
N ASN A 29 -4.72 -17.69 -0.70
CA ASN A 29 -4.75 -17.88 0.74
C ASN A 29 -3.80 -16.92 1.51
N LEU A 30 -3.73 -15.65 1.09
CA LEU A 30 -3.05 -14.64 1.90
C LEU A 30 -3.78 -14.43 3.23
N ALA A 31 -3.02 -14.12 4.28
CA ALA A 31 -3.59 -13.86 5.60
C ALA A 31 -4.58 -12.67 5.56
N LYS A 32 -5.63 -12.72 6.38
CA LYS A 32 -6.65 -11.66 6.48
C LYS A 32 -6.02 -10.29 6.76
N ASP A 33 -5.05 -10.23 7.67
CA ASP A 33 -4.33 -9.00 8.00
C ASP A 33 -3.59 -8.40 6.79
N THR A 34 -3.15 -9.26 5.86
CA THR A 34 -2.50 -8.81 4.61
C THR A 34 -3.52 -8.19 3.65
N LEU A 35 -4.73 -8.73 3.58
CA LEU A 35 -5.82 -8.15 2.79
C LEU A 35 -6.24 -6.78 3.35
N ILE A 36 -6.42 -6.70 4.67
CA ILE A 36 -6.72 -5.45 5.38
C ILE A 36 -5.61 -4.41 5.14
N PHE A 37 -4.35 -4.84 5.17
CA PHE A 37 -3.22 -3.97 4.84
C PHE A 37 -3.33 -3.40 3.42
N TYR A 38 -3.65 -4.23 2.41
CA TYR A 38 -3.83 -3.76 1.04
C TYR A 38 -5.03 -2.81 0.91
N GLU A 39 -6.17 -3.12 1.53
CA GLU A 39 -7.35 -2.25 1.53
C GLU A 39 -7.03 -0.88 2.14
N ASN A 40 -6.29 -0.84 3.25
CA ASN A 40 -5.87 0.40 3.88
C ASN A 40 -4.93 1.22 2.98
N CYS A 41 -3.96 0.57 2.33
CA CYS A 41 -3.07 1.23 1.38
C CYS A 41 -3.85 1.78 0.16
N PHE A 42 -4.78 0.99 -0.37
CA PHE A 42 -5.65 1.41 -1.47
C PHE A 42 -6.54 2.58 -1.09
N LYS A 43 -7.15 2.55 0.10
CA LYS A 43 -7.95 3.66 0.63
C LYS A 43 -7.13 4.94 0.78
N SER A 44 -5.83 4.84 1.06
CA SER A 44 -4.92 5.98 1.07
C SER A 44 -4.69 6.51 -0.36
N PHE A 45 -4.46 5.61 -1.31
CA PHE A 45 -4.24 5.96 -2.71
C PHE A 45 -5.48 6.55 -3.39
N SER A 46 -6.67 6.02 -3.10
CA SER A 46 -7.93 6.47 -3.68
C SER A 46 -8.41 7.83 -3.18
N LYS A 47 -7.79 8.36 -2.11
CA LYS A 47 -7.94 9.77 -1.70
C LYS A 47 -7.13 10.73 -2.56
N PHE A 48 -6.14 10.22 -3.29
CA PHE A 48 -5.27 10.99 -4.17
C PHE A 48 -5.66 10.80 -5.64
N TYR A 49 -5.89 9.55 -6.06
CA TYR A 49 -6.22 9.20 -7.44
C TYR A 49 -7.70 8.76 -7.56
N PRO A 50 -8.47 9.28 -8.53
CA PRO A 50 -9.89 8.95 -8.67
C PRO A 50 -10.12 7.45 -8.89
N GLN A 51 -11.12 6.88 -8.20
CA GLN A 51 -11.44 5.45 -8.29
C GLN A 51 -12.00 5.04 -9.66
N GLN A 52 -12.64 6.00 -10.35
CA GLN A 52 -13.24 5.81 -11.67
C GLN A 52 -12.22 5.97 -12.80
N ALA A 53 -11.01 6.46 -12.51
CA ALA A 53 -9.97 6.61 -13.52
C ALA A 53 -9.47 5.23 -13.98
N PHE A 54 -9.08 5.15 -15.25
CA PHE A 54 -8.57 3.90 -15.80
C PHE A 54 -7.19 3.58 -15.22
N VAL A 55 -6.96 2.30 -14.95
CA VAL A 55 -5.67 1.81 -14.44
C VAL A 55 -4.55 2.07 -15.44
N ARG A 56 -4.84 1.96 -16.74
CA ARG A 56 -3.87 2.13 -17.84
C ARG A 56 -3.23 3.52 -17.89
N ASP A 57 -3.91 4.53 -17.35
CA ASP A 57 -3.48 5.93 -17.36
C ASP A 57 -2.48 6.22 -16.22
N ILE A 58 -2.30 5.29 -15.28
CA ILE A 58 -1.34 5.44 -14.19
C ILE A 58 0.08 5.39 -14.75
N SER A 59 0.86 6.41 -14.44
CA SER A 59 2.27 6.51 -14.79
C SER A 59 3.14 6.62 -13.55
N ILE A 60 4.45 6.51 -13.74
CA ILE A 60 5.44 6.81 -12.69
C ILE A 60 5.27 8.22 -12.11
N SER A 61 4.82 9.19 -12.93
CA SER A 61 4.55 10.56 -12.48
C SER A 61 3.46 10.58 -11.42
N ASN A 62 2.36 9.86 -11.63
CA ASN A 62 1.28 9.79 -10.64
C ASN A 62 1.75 9.19 -9.31
N ILE A 63 2.72 8.28 -9.34
CA ILE A 63 3.33 7.72 -8.12
C ILE A 63 4.20 8.76 -7.41
N HIS A 64 5.00 9.53 -8.16
CA HIS A 64 5.76 10.64 -7.59
C HIS A 64 4.84 11.69 -6.97
N ASP A 65 3.77 12.06 -7.66
CA ASP A 65 2.76 13.00 -7.17
C ASP A 65 2.05 12.47 -5.92
N TYR A 66 1.76 11.17 -5.86
CA TYR A 66 1.22 10.53 -4.66
C TYR A 66 2.21 10.58 -3.48
N ILE A 67 3.51 10.43 -3.73
CA ILE A 67 4.55 10.58 -2.70
C ILE A 67 4.59 12.02 -2.19
N LEU A 68 4.57 13.01 -3.08
CA LEU A 68 4.57 14.43 -2.73
C LEU A 68 3.32 14.79 -1.94
N TRP A 69 2.13 14.38 -2.38
CA TRP A 69 0.87 14.60 -1.68
C TRP A 69 0.87 14.03 -0.26
N GLN A 70 1.51 12.87 -0.03
CA GLN A 70 1.66 12.33 1.33
C GLN A 70 2.65 13.15 2.18
N LYS A 71 3.74 13.63 1.59
CA LYS A 71 4.72 14.49 2.26
C LYS A 71 4.11 15.84 2.66
N ASP A 72 3.29 16.43 1.80
CA ASP A 72 2.58 17.69 2.08
C ASP A 72 1.60 17.55 3.25
N LYS A 73 1.10 16.33 3.48
CA LYS A 73 0.29 15.96 4.65
C LYS A 73 1.10 15.62 5.89
N ASN A 74 2.41 15.87 5.89
CA ASN A 74 3.34 15.54 6.97
C ASN A 74 3.34 14.05 7.37
N ILE A 75 3.04 13.15 6.41
CA ILE A 75 3.12 11.70 6.65
C ILE A 75 4.59 11.31 6.72
N SER A 76 4.96 10.56 7.78
CA SER A 76 6.35 10.12 7.97
C SER A 76 6.84 9.27 6.80
N ALA A 77 8.14 9.36 6.46
CA ALA A 77 8.75 8.55 5.39
C ALA A 77 8.52 7.04 5.57
N ILE A 78 8.43 6.56 6.82
CA ILE A 78 8.11 5.17 7.14
C ILE A 78 6.69 4.82 6.69
N ALA A 79 5.71 5.67 7.04
CA ALA A 79 4.32 5.48 6.66
C ALA A 79 4.10 5.64 5.15
N VAL A 80 4.77 6.61 4.50
CA VAL A 80 4.80 6.74 3.04
C VAL A 80 5.26 5.44 2.39
N ASN A 81 6.37 4.88 2.87
CA ASN A 81 6.89 3.61 2.35
C ASN A 81 5.94 2.43 2.63
N SER A 82 5.22 2.41 3.75
CA SER A 82 4.20 1.39 4.00
C SER A 82 3.06 1.47 2.98
N ASN A 83 2.53 2.68 2.73
CA ASN A 83 1.51 2.89 1.70
C ASN A 83 2.02 2.51 0.31
N LEU A 84 3.24 2.93 -0.04
CA LEU A 84 3.88 2.58 -1.32
C LEU A 84 4.03 1.08 -1.51
N ARG A 85 4.34 0.31 -0.46
CA ARG A 85 4.45 -1.16 -0.57
C ARG A 85 3.11 -1.80 -0.93
N GLY A 86 2.02 -1.36 -0.31
CA GLY A 86 0.68 -1.87 -0.64
C GLY A 86 0.25 -1.48 -2.05
N VAL A 87 0.42 -0.21 -2.43
CA VAL A 87 0.10 0.30 -3.78
C VAL A 87 0.96 -0.40 -4.83
N ARG A 88 2.26 -0.60 -4.57
CA ARG A 88 3.18 -1.30 -5.47
C ARG A 88 2.75 -2.74 -5.71
N ALA A 89 2.32 -3.48 -4.69
CA ALA A 89 1.83 -4.84 -4.84
C ALA A 89 0.63 -4.91 -5.80
N PHE A 90 -0.32 -3.99 -5.64
CA PHE A 90 -1.47 -3.83 -6.53
C PHE A 90 -1.07 -3.47 -7.96
N LEU A 91 -0.26 -2.42 -8.16
CA LEU A 91 0.13 -1.97 -9.50
C LEU A 91 0.98 -3.01 -10.24
N TYR A 92 1.84 -3.75 -9.53
CA TYR A 92 2.62 -4.83 -10.14
C TYR A 92 1.75 -6.01 -10.54
N TYR A 93 0.66 -6.27 -9.81
CA TYR A 93 -0.36 -7.21 -10.26
C TYR A 93 -1.04 -6.74 -11.55
N CYS A 94 -1.41 -5.46 -11.65
CA CYS A 94 -1.96 -4.89 -12.88
C CYS A 94 -0.97 -4.98 -14.06
N MET A 95 0.32 -4.73 -13.83
CA MET A 95 1.37 -4.90 -14.85
C MET A 95 1.53 -6.35 -15.30
N LYS A 96 1.36 -7.31 -14.37
CA LYS A 96 1.43 -8.75 -14.68
C LYS A 96 0.30 -9.18 -15.61
N LEU A 97 -0.88 -8.58 -15.45
CA LEU A 97 -2.05 -8.84 -16.30
C LEU A 97 -2.12 -7.92 -17.53
N VAL A 98 -1.10 -7.10 -17.77
CA VAL A 98 -1.00 -6.18 -18.92
C VAL A 98 -2.09 -5.09 -18.90
N TYR A 99 -2.67 -4.79 -17.72
CA TYR A 99 -3.59 -3.65 -17.54
C TYR A 99 -2.83 -2.32 -17.46
N LEU A 100 -1.53 -2.39 -17.20
CA LEU A 100 -0.68 -1.25 -16.92
C LEU A 100 0.68 -1.46 -17.59
N SER A 101 1.23 -0.39 -18.18
CA SER A 101 2.59 -0.41 -18.70
C SER A 101 3.59 -0.67 -17.56
N LYS A 102 4.65 -1.43 -17.84
CA LYS A 102 5.62 -1.81 -16.80
C LYS A 102 6.48 -0.60 -16.42
N PHE A 103 6.55 -0.31 -15.12
CA PHE A 103 7.49 0.65 -14.54
C PHE A 103 7.94 0.19 -13.15
N SER A 104 9.06 0.74 -12.68
CA SER A 104 9.62 0.42 -11.37
C SER A 104 9.25 1.49 -10.35
N ILE A 105 8.66 1.10 -9.23
CA ILE A 105 8.31 2.01 -8.13
C ILE A 105 9.40 1.96 -7.07
N GLU A 106 10.14 3.05 -6.89
CA GLU A 106 11.18 3.14 -5.86
C GLU A 106 10.61 3.63 -4.51
N LEU A 107 11.21 3.18 -3.42
CA LEU A 107 10.83 3.62 -2.07
C LEU A 107 11.59 4.88 -1.70
N VAL A 108 10.97 5.74 -0.90
CA VAL A 108 11.60 6.97 -0.41
C VAL A 108 12.67 6.60 0.61
N LYS A 109 13.84 7.24 0.51
CA LYS A 109 14.89 7.13 1.54
C LYS A 109 14.32 7.62 2.88
N ALA A 110 14.12 6.70 3.81
CA ALA A 110 13.65 7.01 5.16
C ALA A 110 14.84 7.01 6.11
N GLU A 111 15.06 8.11 6.82
CA GLU A 111 15.91 8.12 8.00
C GLU A 111 15.29 7.19 9.04
N LYS A 112 16.05 6.17 9.47
CA LYS A 112 15.64 5.35 10.61
C LYS A 112 15.59 6.29 11.82
N LYS A 113 14.39 6.66 12.27
CA LYS A 113 14.25 7.11 13.65
C LYS A 113 14.71 5.94 14.52
N VAL A 114 15.92 6.04 15.05
CA VAL A 114 16.38 5.14 16.10
C VAL A 114 15.38 5.33 17.21
N LYS A 115 14.44 4.39 17.32
CA LYS A 115 13.55 4.32 18.48
C LYS A 115 14.51 4.17 19.65
N GLN A 116 14.61 5.19 20.50
CA GLN A 116 15.42 5.12 21.69
C GLN A 116 14.84 3.95 22.48
N ILE A 117 15.53 2.82 22.41
CA ILE A 117 15.30 1.68 23.29
C ILE A 117 15.45 2.25 24.69
N TYR A 118 14.46 1.96 25.53
CA TYR A 118 14.33 2.42 26.90
C TYR A 118 15.68 2.74 27.54
N THR A 119 15.81 3.93 28.12
CA THR A 119 17.01 4.20 28.93
C THR A 119 17.06 3.18 30.07
N ASP A 120 18.26 2.76 30.51
CA ASP A 120 18.43 1.77 31.59
C ASP A 120 17.60 2.11 32.85
N SER A 121 17.31 3.40 33.04
CA SER A 121 16.42 3.93 34.07
C SER A 121 14.96 3.47 33.95
N GLU A 122 14.39 3.43 32.74
CA GLU A 122 13.02 2.97 32.49
C GLU A 122 12.92 1.44 32.62
N LEU A 123 13.96 0.71 32.21
CA LEU A 123 14.11 -0.73 32.45
C LEU A 123 14.05 -1.08 33.94
N LYS A 124 14.75 -0.30 34.79
CA LYS A 124 14.74 -0.50 36.25
C LYS A 124 13.39 -0.15 36.91
N LEU A 125 12.63 0.79 36.36
CA LEU A 125 11.30 1.14 36.87
C LEU A 125 10.27 0.03 36.57
N SER A 126 10.31 -0.56 35.37
CA SER A 126 9.42 -1.68 35.00
C SER A 126 9.72 -3.01 35.69
N LEU A 127 10.92 -3.18 36.24
CA LEU A 127 11.33 -4.38 36.99
C LEU A 127 10.91 -4.38 38.46
N LYS A 128 10.33 -3.30 38.99
CA LYS A 128 9.75 -3.30 40.34
C LYS A 128 8.38 -3.96 40.32
N LYS A 129 8.23 -5.06 41.07
CA LYS A 129 6.93 -5.71 41.32
C LYS A 129 5.89 -4.64 41.73
N PRO A 130 4.69 -4.62 41.12
CA PRO A 130 3.61 -3.77 41.59
C PRO A 130 3.28 -4.14 43.03
N ASN A 131 3.21 -3.14 43.92
CA ASN A 131 2.74 -3.36 45.28
C ASN A 131 1.22 -3.50 45.22
N VAL A 132 0.74 -4.73 45.01
CA VAL A 132 -0.66 -5.10 45.24
C VAL A 132 -0.90 -5.05 46.74
N LYS A 133 -1.58 -4.00 47.19
CA LYS A 133 -2.22 -3.96 48.52
C LYS A 133 -3.52 -4.75 48.47
#